data_AF-A0A9E1ZXK9-F1
#
_entry.id   AF-A0A9E1ZXK9-F1
#
_cell.length_a   1.000
_cell.length_b   1.000
_cell.length_c   1.000
_cell.angle_alpha   90.00
_cell.angle_beta   90.00
_cell.angle_gamma   90.00
#
_symmetry.space_group_name_H-M   'P 1'
#
loop_
_entity.id
_entity.type
_entity.pdbx_description
1 polymer ?
#
loop_
_entity_poly.entity_id
_entity_poly.type
_entity_poly.pdbx_seq_one_letter_code
_entity_poly.pdbx_strand_id
1 'polypeptide(L)'
;YGLKWDIYGRDGGSTGFLIGQSYRVRRDNTFAALSGLEDHFSDVVARVRVKPIKLIDLTYRTRISKENISPARNEIEFSVGAPLFRAGVNYLFLDRQEDDEFSSREEISMNISSQLNRNWRTSASAIRDLSGGGQMRAANFNLSYENECCLISTNLSRTYFEDRDLEPTDSITFRVTLKTLGAVQTGTSLGE
;
A
#
# COMPACT_ATOMS: atom_id res chain seq x y z
N TYR A 1 6.84 24.88 -2.52
CA TYR A 1 5.75 25.48 -3.31
C TYR A 1 5.01 24.36 -4.05
N GLY A 2 3.80 24.62 -4.54
CA GLY A 2 3.03 23.60 -5.26
C GLY A 2 1.66 24.11 -5.68
N LEU A 3 1.06 23.39 -6.63
CA LEU A 3 -0.27 23.64 -7.15
C LEU A 3 -1.11 22.39 -6.92
N LYS A 4 -2.34 22.60 -6.43
CA LYS A 4 -3.36 21.56 -6.32
C LYS A 4 -4.63 22.06 -6.99
N TRP A 5 -5.26 21.21 -7.78
CA TRP A 5 -6.52 21.48 -8.42
C TRP A 5 -7.45 20.28 -8.28
N ASP A 6 -8.72 20.53 -8.01
CA ASP A 6 -9.75 19.51 -7.87
C ASP A 6 -11.00 19.93 -8.66
N ILE A 7 -11.55 18.99 -9.42
CA ILE A 7 -12.80 19.13 -10.17
C ILE A 7 -13.80 18.14 -9.58
N TYR A 8 -15.02 18.61 -9.34
CA TYR A 8 -16.11 17.80 -8.83
C TYR A 8 -17.24 17.73 -9.86
N GLY A 9 -17.68 16.51 -10.18
CA GLY A 9 -18.84 16.25 -11.03
C GLY A 9 -20.14 16.39 -10.26
N ARG A 10 -21.22 16.75 -10.96
CA ARG A 10 -22.57 16.90 -10.37
C ARG A 10 -23.07 15.61 -9.71
N ASP A 11 -22.68 14.46 -10.25
CA ASP A 11 -23.10 13.13 -9.79
C ASP A 11 -22.17 12.53 -8.71
N GLY A 12 -21.32 13.36 -8.08
CA GLY A 12 -20.46 12.96 -6.95
C GLY A 12 -19.10 12.37 -7.32
N GLY A 13 -18.73 12.39 -8.62
CA GLY A 13 -17.37 12.08 -9.06
C GLY A 13 -16.39 13.21 -8.78
N SER A 14 -15.09 12.92 -8.76
CA SER A 14 -14.03 13.92 -8.59
C SER A 14 -12.73 13.54 -9.29
N THR A 15 -12.04 14.52 -9.85
CA THR A 15 -10.68 14.38 -10.37
C THR A 15 -9.80 15.44 -9.72
N GLY A 16 -8.65 15.03 -9.18
CA GLY A 16 -7.71 15.92 -8.53
C GLY A 16 -6.30 15.76 -9.11
N PHE A 17 -5.59 16.88 -9.22
CA PHE A 17 -4.20 16.95 -9.61
C PHE A 17 -3.41 17.73 -8.56
N LEU A 18 -2.18 17.29 -8.31
CA LEU A 18 -1.21 18.00 -7.47
C LEU A 18 0.16 17.90 -8.11
N ILE A 19 0.90 19.00 -8.08
CA ILE A 19 2.33 19.05 -8.37
C ILE A 19 3.02 19.97 -7.36
N GLY A 20 4.20 19.60 -6.90
CA GLY A 20 4.93 20.38 -5.91
C GLY A 20 6.42 20.11 -5.90
N GLN A 21 7.14 21.10 -5.37
CA GLN A 21 8.57 21.04 -5.14
C GLN A 21 8.91 21.93 -3.94
N SER A 22 9.87 21.53 -3.11
CA SER A 22 10.36 22.36 -2.02
C SER A 22 11.68 23.02 -2.39
N TYR A 23 11.91 24.23 -1.84
CA TYR A 23 13.18 24.94 -1.91
C TYR A 23 13.65 25.26 -0.50
N ARG A 24 14.93 25.06 -0.24
CA ARG A 24 15.58 25.29 1.04
C ARG A 24 16.77 26.23 0.83
N VAL A 25 16.85 27.26 1.67
CA VAL A 25 17.91 28.28 1.60
C VAL A 25 19.27 27.71 2.01
N ARG A 26 19.28 26.75 2.93
CA ARG A 26 20.50 26.04 3.36
C ARG A 26 20.38 24.58 2.99
N ARG A 27 21.47 24.02 2.47
CA ARG A 27 21.61 22.56 2.32
C ARG A 27 21.69 21.92 3.70
N ASP A 28 21.19 20.70 3.76
CA ASP A 28 21.15 19.92 4.99
C ASP A 28 21.80 18.56 4.70
N ASN A 29 22.95 18.34 5.33
CA ASN A 29 23.75 17.12 5.12
C ASN A 29 23.19 15.92 5.90
N THR A 30 22.05 16.06 6.58
CA THR A 30 21.36 14.94 7.23
C THR A 30 20.56 14.07 6.26
N PHE A 31 20.29 14.56 5.05
CA PHE A 31 19.63 13.78 4.02
C PHE A 31 20.65 12.90 3.29
N ALA A 32 20.35 11.60 3.23
CA ALA A 32 21.10 10.65 2.43
C ALA A 32 21.15 11.10 0.96
N ALA A 33 22.25 10.76 0.29
CA ALA A 33 22.35 10.98 -1.14
C ALA A 33 21.28 10.17 -1.89
N LEU A 34 20.73 10.74 -2.97
CA LEU A 34 19.60 10.20 -3.75
C LEU A 34 18.24 10.18 -3.00
N SER A 35 18.14 10.84 -1.84
CA SER A 35 16.87 11.00 -1.12
C SER A 35 15.87 11.94 -1.82
N GLY A 36 16.36 12.78 -2.75
CA GLY A 36 15.59 13.83 -3.42
C GLY A 36 15.40 15.08 -2.57
N LEU A 37 16.19 15.26 -1.50
CA LEU A 37 16.13 16.35 -0.51
C LEU A 37 17.50 16.92 -0.10
N GLU A 38 18.59 16.33 -0.58
CA GLU A 38 19.99 16.63 -0.24
C GLU A 38 20.46 18.04 -0.62
N ASP A 39 19.66 18.72 -1.44
CA ASP A 39 20.04 19.95 -2.10
C ASP A 39 19.07 21.09 -1.81
N HIS A 40 19.35 22.26 -2.38
CA HIS A 40 18.45 23.41 -2.26
C HIS A 40 17.06 23.14 -2.82
N PHE A 41 16.95 22.53 -3.99
CA PHE A 41 15.67 22.07 -4.53
C PHE A 41 15.49 20.59 -4.22
N SER A 42 14.28 20.21 -3.84
CA SER A 42 13.89 18.80 -3.78
C SER A 42 13.52 18.26 -5.16
N ASP A 43 13.34 16.96 -5.22
CA ASP A 43 12.61 16.30 -6.30
C ASP A 43 11.20 16.87 -6.47
N VAL A 44 10.70 16.72 -7.69
CA VAL A 44 9.34 17.11 -8.05
C VAL A 44 8.40 15.97 -7.70
N VAL A 45 7.35 16.27 -6.94
CA VAL A 45 6.29 15.31 -6.61
C VAL A 45 5.03 15.66 -7.39
N ALA A 46 4.35 14.64 -7.89
CA ALA A 46 3.07 14.80 -8.56
C ALA A 46 2.09 13.70 -8.14
N ARG A 47 0.79 14.04 -8.16
CA ARG A 47 -0.30 13.11 -7.93
C ARG A 47 -1.48 13.42 -8.83
N VAL A 48 -2.03 12.40 -9.45
CA VAL A 48 -3.33 12.43 -10.13
C VAL A 48 -4.27 11.47 -9.41
N ARG A 49 -5.50 11.89 -9.13
CA ARG A 49 -6.55 11.03 -8.58
C ARG A 49 -7.82 11.17 -9.40
N VAL A 50 -8.41 10.05 -9.78
CA VAL A 50 -9.63 9.99 -10.58
C VAL A 50 -10.64 9.08 -9.88
N LYS A 51 -11.79 9.65 -9.54
CA LYS A 51 -12.92 8.98 -8.90
C LYS A 51 -14.20 9.30 -9.65
N PRO A 52 -14.50 8.63 -10.77
CA PRO A 52 -15.66 8.97 -11.56
C PRO A 52 -16.98 8.66 -10.81
N ILE A 53 -16.97 7.62 -9.98
CA ILE A 53 -18.10 7.15 -9.17
C ILE A 53 -17.60 6.56 -7.85
N LYS A 54 -18.51 6.30 -6.90
CA LYS A 54 -18.19 5.71 -5.58
C LYS A 54 -17.48 4.34 -5.65
N LEU A 55 -17.65 3.62 -6.75
CA LEU A 55 -17.14 2.26 -6.93
C LEU A 55 -15.74 2.21 -7.56
N ILE A 56 -15.17 3.33 -8.03
CA ILE A 56 -13.89 3.36 -8.74
C ILE A 56 -12.99 4.44 -8.13
N ASP A 57 -11.75 4.07 -7.80
CA ASP A 57 -10.69 4.99 -7.34
C ASP A 57 -9.38 4.62 -8.05
N LEU A 58 -8.83 5.56 -8.81
CA LEU A 58 -7.51 5.47 -9.42
C LEU A 58 -6.65 6.60 -8.84
N THR A 59 -5.48 6.26 -8.31
CA THR A 59 -4.49 7.24 -7.87
C THR A 59 -3.13 6.90 -8.47
N TYR A 60 -2.52 7.88 -9.14
CA TYR A 60 -1.14 7.81 -9.59
C TYR A 60 -0.32 8.81 -8.79
N ARG A 61 0.83 8.38 -8.25
CA ARG A 61 1.82 9.23 -7.59
C ARG A 61 3.18 9.00 -8.22
N THR A 62 3.93 10.07 -8.38
CA THR A 62 5.32 9.98 -8.82
C THR A 62 6.20 10.99 -8.09
N ARG A 63 7.46 10.63 -7.93
CA ARG A 63 8.55 11.54 -7.55
C ARG A 63 9.60 11.45 -8.65
N ILE A 64 9.93 12.59 -9.22
CA ILE A 64 10.87 12.71 -10.33
C ILE A 64 12.12 13.42 -9.82
N SER A 65 13.27 12.80 -10.06
CA SER A 65 14.57 13.39 -9.75
C SER A 65 14.73 14.70 -10.52
N LYS A 66 15.06 15.75 -9.79
CA LYS A 66 15.34 17.07 -10.38
C LYS A 66 16.62 17.09 -11.23
N GLU A 67 17.52 16.13 -11.04
CA GLU A 67 18.86 16.14 -11.65
C GLU A 67 18.85 15.58 -13.07
N ASN A 68 18.17 14.46 -13.27
CA ASN A 68 18.16 13.70 -14.52
C ASN A 68 16.74 13.46 -15.07
N ILE A 69 15.71 13.97 -14.39
CA ILE A 69 14.29 13.78 -14.75
C ILE A 69 13.88 12.29 -14.77
N SER A 70 14.64 11.41 -14.10
CA SER A 70 14.26 10.01 -13.94
C SER A 70 13.21 9.87 -12.83
N PRO A 71 12.27 8.93 -12.96
CA PRO A 71 11.32 8.67 -11.89
C PRO A 71 12.01 7.92 -10.76
N ALA A 72 12.11 8.57 -9.59
CA ALA A 72 12.67 7.99 -8.38
C ALA A 72 11.63 7.21 -7.56
N ARG A 73 10.33 7.47 -7.78
CA ARG A 73 9.21 6.67 -7.27
C ARG A 73 8.05 6.73 -8.25
N ASN A 74 7.41 5.59 -8.52
CA ASN A 74 6.13 5.52 -9.23
C ASN A 74 5.17 4.63 -8.46
N GLU A 75 3.93 5.06 -8.30
CA GLU A 75 2.90 4.30 -7.61
C GLU A 75 1.57 4.44 -8.34
N ILE A 76 0.96 3.31 -8.69
CA ILE A 76 -0.36 3.26 -9.33
C ILE A 76 -1.26 2.41 -8.44
N GLU A 77 -2.21 3.06 -7.77
CA GLU A 77 -3.26 2.41 -6.99
C GLU A 77 -4.57 2.44 -7.78
N PHE A 78 -5.19 1.29 -7.98
CA PHE A 78 -6.51 1.17 -8.57
C PHE A 78 -7.41 0.31 -7.68
N SER A 79 -8.64 0.74 -7.45
CA SER A 79 -9.65 -0.07 -6.80
C SER A 79 -11.01 0.07 -7.48
N VAL A 80 -11.73 -1.05 -7.54
CA VAL A 80 -13.03 -1.14 -8.19
C VAL A 80 -13.97 -2.07 -7.42
N GLY A 81 -15.25 -1.73 -7.38
CA GLY A 81 -16.31 -2.61 -6.90
C GLY A 81 -17.09 -2.05 -5.71
N ALA A 82 -18.10 -2.81 -5.29
CA ALA A 82 -19.02 -2.47 -4.20
C ALA A 82 -18.62 -3.21 -2.91
N PRO A 83 -19.19 -2.90 -1.74
CA PRO A 83 -18.91 -3.65 -0.50
C PRO A 83 -19.11 -5.17 -0.63
N LEU A 84 -20.08 -5.61 -1.45
CA LEU A 84 -20.30 -7.03 -1.72
C LEU A 84 -19.10 -7.69 -2.41
N PHE A 85 -18.40 -6.97 -3.27
CA PHE A 85 -17.18 -7.46 -3.92
C PHE A 85 -16.34 -6.27 -4.40
N ARG A 86 -15.17 -6.10 -3.81
CA ARG A 86 -14.22 -5.03 -4.14
C ARG A 86 -12.86 -5.64 -4.42
N ALA A 87 -12.24 -5.20 -5.50
CA ALA A 87 -10.89 -5.56 -5.88
C ALA A 87 -10.01 -4.31 -5.91
N GLY A 88 -8.72 -4.50 -5.68
CA GLY A 88 -7.70 -3.47 -5.79
C GLY A 88 -6.38 -4.05 -6.24
N VAL A 89 -5.61 -3.21 -6.91
CA VAL A 89 -4.24 -3.48 -7.34
C VAL A 89 -3.40 -2.23 -7.07
N ASN A 90 -2.18 -2.44 -6.60
CA ASN A 90 -1.19 -1.40 -6.42
C ASN A 90 0.12 -1.82 -7.08
N TYR A 91 0.66 -0.97 -7.93
CA TYR A 91 2.02 -1.11 -8.43
C TYR A 91 2.91 -0.08 -7.75
N LEU A 92 4.08 -0.51 -7.29
CA LEU A 92 5.07 0.34 -6.64
C LEU A 92 6.43 0.12 -7.28
N PHE A 93 7.05 1.21 -7.71
CA PHE A 93 8.46 1.26 -8.07
C PHE A 93 9.16 2.29 -7.19
N LEU A 94 10.30 1.89 -6.62
CA LEU A 94 11.21 2.73 -5.86
C LEU A 94 12.62 2.52 -6.40
N ASP A 95 13.25 3.61 -6.79
CA ASP A 95 14.66 3.59 -7.17
C ASP A 95 15.56 3.49 -5.93
N ARG A 96 16.78 2.99 -6.11
CA ARG A 96 17.75 2.78 -5.03
C ARG A 96 18.25 4.13 -4.50
N GLN A 97 18.34 4.28 -3.18
CA GLN A 97 19.08 5.40 -2.56
C GLN A 97 20.51 4.99 -2.22
N GLU A 98 21.45 5.95 -2.15
CA GLU A 98 22.88 5.61 -2.06
C GLU A 98 23.22 4.92 -0.72
N ASP A 99 22.57 5.34 0.37
CA ASP A 99 22.64 4.77 1.72
C ASP A 99 21.55 3.73 2.02
N ASP A 100 20.76 3.32 1.02
CA ASP A 100 19.74 2.29 1.24
C ASP A 100 20.42 0.92 1.28
N GLU A 101 20.16 0.14 2.33
CA GLU A 101 20.58 -1.27 2.41
C GLU A 101 19.88 -2.13 1.35
N PHE A 102 18.79 -1.61 0.77
CA PHE A 102 17.95 -2.30 -0.20
C PHE A 102 18.19 -1.81 -1.63
N SER A 103 18.18 -2.74 -2.59
CA SER A 103 18.20 -2.42 -4.02
C SER A 103 16.89 -1.78 -4.49
N SER A 104 16.83 -1.38 -5.76
CA SER A 104 15.57 -0.90 -6.34
C SER A 104 14.46 -1.93 -6.15
N ARG A 105 13.30 -1.42 -5.75
CA ARG A 105 12.15 -2.24 -5.37
C ARG A 105 11.02 -2.03 -6.35
N GLU A 106 10.56 -3.11 -6.95
CA GLU A 106 9.43 -3.11 -7.86
C GLU A 106 8.42 -4.16 -7.41
N GLU A 107 7.19 -3.77 -7.13
CA GLU A 107 6.19 -4.65 -6.55
C GLU A 107 4.81 -4.47 -7.16
N ILE A 108 4.07 -5.56 -7.21
CA ILE A 108 2.63 -5.54 -7.44
C ILE A 108 1.91 -6.18 -6.26
N SER A 109 0.95 -5.44 -5.72
CA SER A 109 0.06 -5.90 -4.66
C SER A 109 -1.36 -6.00 -5.19
N MET A 110 -2.07 -7.07 -4.84
CA MET A 110 -3.47 -7.27 -5.16
C MET A 110 -4.26 -7.53 -3.89
N ASN A 111 -5.47 -6.99 -3.81
CA ASN A 111 -6.37 -7.21 -2.70
C ASN A 111 -7.80 -7.43 -3.22
N ILE A 112 -8.51 -8.37 -2.62
CA ILE A 112 -9.93 -8.62 -2.90
C ILE A 112 -10.63 -8.71 -1.56
N SER A 113 -11.80 -8.11 -1.44
CA SER A 113 -12.64 -8.20 -0.25
C SER A 113 -14.12 -8.29 -0.62
N SER A 114 -14.88 -8.95 0.26
CA SER A 114 -16.30 -9.18 0.05
C SER A 114 -17.04 -9.18 1.39
N GLN A 115 -18.09 -8.38 1.45
CA GLN A 115 -19.13 -8.47 2.47
C GLN A 115 -20.18 -9.46 2.01
N LEU A 116 -19.94 -10.75 2.26
CA LEU A 116 -20.80 -11.87 1.84
C LEU A 116 -22.25 -11.68 2.32
N ASN A 117 -22.42 -11.20 3.55
CA ASN A 117 -23.70 -10.78 4.11
C ASN A 117 -23.48 -9.82 5.31
N ARG A 118 -24.54 -9.53 6.07
CA ARG A 118 -24.47 -8.62 7.22
C ARG A 118 -23.49 -9.06 8.32
N ASN A 119 -23.22 -10.36 8.43
CA ASN A 119 -22.38 -10.93 9.49
C ASN A 119 -21.01 -11.38 8.98
N TRP A 120 -20.90 -11.81 7.73
CA TRP A 120 -19.68 -12.40 7.18
C TRP A 120 -18.93 -11.46 6.25
N ARG A 121 -17.62 -11.33 6.49
CA ARG A 121 -16.69 -10.61 5.62
C ARG A 121 -15.45 -11.45 5.36
N THR A 122 -14.96 -11.40 4.13
CA THR A 122 -13.73 -12.08 3.73
C THR A 122 -12.83 -11.14 2.95
N SER A 123 -11.52 -11.37 3.01
CA SER A 123 -10.55 -10.70 2.16
C SER A 123 -9.34 -11.57 1.89
N ALA A 124 -8.77 -11.42 0.71
CA ALA A 124 -7.48 -12.00 0.34
C ALA A 124 -6.56 -10.90 -0.20
N SER A 125 -5.27 -11.02 0.06
CA SER A 125 -4.26 -10.13 -0.50
C SER A 125 -2.97 -10.86 -0.81
N ALA A 126 -2.26 -10.35 -1.80
CA ALA A 126 -1.04 -10.92 -2.32
C ALA A 126 -0.07 -9.79 -2.69
N ILE A 127 1.20 -9.91 -2.30
CA ILE A 127 2.28 -9.01 -2.71
C ILE A 127 3.32 -9.85 -3.43
N ARG A 128 3.69 -9.41 -4.64
CA ARG A 128 4.72 -10.03 -5.46
C ARG A 128 5.81 -9.02 -5.78
N ASP A 129 7.05 -9.42 -5.55
CA ASP A 129 8.23 -8.72 -6.03
C ASP A 129 8.36 -8.93 -7.54
N LEU A 130 8.64 -7.88 -8.29
CA LEU A 130 8.89 -7.90 -9.71
C LEU A 130 10.39 -7.76 -10.01
N SER A 131 11.20 -7.36 -9.03
CA SER A 131 12.66 -7.36 -9.13
C SER A 131 13.21 -8.80 -9.18
N GLY A 132 14.37 -8.99 -9.82
CA GLY A 132 15.26 -10.13 -9.58
C GLY A 132 14.70 -11.55 -9.76
N GLY A 133 13.63 -11.77 -10.54
CA GLY A 133 13.09 -13.10 -10.82
C GLY A 133 11.61 -13.31 -10.46
N GLY A 134 10.95 -12.30 -9.87
CA GLY A 134 9.48 -12.28 -9.81
C GLY A 134 8.90 -13.18 -8.71
N GLN A 135 9.34 -13.05 -7.46
CA GLN A 135 8.94 -13.92 -6.35
C GLN A 135 7.73 -13.38 -5.58
N MET A 136 6.91 -14.29 -5.05
CA MET A 136 5.87 -13.92 -4.11
C MET A 136 6.52 -13.46 -2.81
N ARG A 137 6.05 -12.36 -2.18
CA ARG A 137 6.57 -11.87 -0.89
C ARG A 137 5.64 -12.19 0.27
N ALA A 138 4.34 -12.03 0.06
CA ALA A 138 3.36 -12.27 1.11
C ALA A 138 1.99 -12.62 0.54
N ALA A 139 1.33 -13.61 1.12
CA ALA A 139 -0.07 -13.91 0.86
C ALA A 139 -0.84 -13.86 2.18
N ASN A 140 -2.06 -13.34 2.16
CA ASN A 140 -2.90 -13.24 3.33
C ASN A 140 -4.35 -13.51 2.98
N PHE A 141 -5.04 -14.24 3.85
CA PHE A 141 -6.47 -14.51 3.80
C PHE A 141 -7.09 -14.22 5.16
N ASN A 142 -8.23 -13.54 5.15
CA ASN A 142 -8.98 -13.23 6.35
C ASN A 142 -10.45 -13.61 6.17
N LEU A 143 -11.00 -14.24 7.18
CA LEU A 143 -12.42 -14.51 7.31
C LEU A 143 -12.88 -13.96 8.66
N SER A 144 -13.94 -13.17 8.66
CA SER A 144 -14.52 -12.61 9.88
C SER A 144 -16.03 -12.78 9.92
N TYR A 145 -16.52 -13.09 11.12
CA TYR A 145 -17.92 -13.13 11.48
C TYR A 145 -18.17 -12.11 12.59
N GLU A 146 -19.13 -11.22 12.38
CA GLU A 146 -19.54 -10.21 13.36
C GLU A 146 -21.04 -10.29 13.62
N ASN A 147 -21.41 -10.27 14.90
CA ASN A 147 -22.79 -10.04 15.34
C ASN A 147 -22.84 -8.98 16.45
N GLU A 148 -23.95 -8.89 17.18
CA GLU A 148 -24.21 -7.91 18.22
C GLU A 148 -23.30 -8.08 19.45
N CYS A 149 -22.85 -9.30 19.73
CA CYS A 149 -22.11 -9.64 20.94
C CYS A 149 -20.62 -9.88 20.68
N CYS A 150 -20.28 -10.44 19.52
CA CYS A 150 -18.97 -11.02 19.25
C CYS A 150 -18.46 -10.69 17.84
N LEU A 151 -17.14 -10.58 17.72
CA LEU A 151 -16.39 -10.59 16.47
C LEU A 151 -15.40 -11.76 16.52
N ILE A 152 -15.52 -12.67 15.57
CA ILE A 152 -14.61 -13.80 15.41
C ILE A 152 -13.87 -13.58 14.09
N SER A 153 -12.54 -13.65 14.12
CA SER A 153 -11.72 -13.52 12.92
C SER A 153 -10.63 -14.57 12.86
N THR A 154 -10.49 -15.18 11.69
CA THR A 154 -9.39 -16.07 11.33
C THR A 154 -8.54 -15.37 10.29
N ASN A 155 -7.24 -15.28 10.54
CA ASN A 155 -6.25 -14.76 9.60
C ASN A 155 -5.23 -15.86 9.31
N LEU A 156 -5.00 -16.10 8.03
CA LEU A 156 -3.96 -16.97 7.51
C LEU A 156 -2.99 -16.07 6.74
N SER A 157 -1.76 -15.95 7.19
CA SER A 157 -0.75 -15.15 6.52
C SER A 157 0.51 -15.97 6.28
N ARG A 158 1.07 -15.88 5.09
CA ARG A 158 2.35 -16.47 4.73
C ARG A 158 3.27 -15.39 4.22
N THR A 159 4.44 -15.25 4.84
CA THR A 159 5.55 -14.47 4.29
C THR A 159 6.50 -15.43 3.60
N TYR A 160 6.87 -15.10 2.36
CA TYR A 160 7.77 -15.87 1.53
C TYR A 160 9.16 -15.23 1.45
N PHE A 161 9.32 -14.05 2.06
CA PHE A 161 10.57 -13.29 2.00
C PHE A 161 11.63 -13.99 2.85
N GLU A 162 12.73 -14.34 2.19
CA GLU A 162 13.94 -14.89 2.80
C GLU A 162 15.04 -13.84 2.66
N ASP A 163 15.55 -13.33 3.77
CA ASP A 163 16.67 -12.38 3.75
C ASP A 163 17.51 -12.50 5.01
N ARG A 164 18.75 -12.98 4.85
CA ARG A 164 19.81 -13.27 5.84
C ARG A 164 19.35 -13.97 7.13
N ASP A 165 18.51 -13.32 7.94
CA ASP A 165 17.97 -13.77 9.22
C ASP A 165 16.42 -13.90 9.23
N LEU A 166 15.74 -13.59 8.12
CA LEU A 166 14.28 -13.71 7.98
C LEU A 166 13.93 -15.01 7.24
N GLU A 167 13.25 -15.91 7.93
CA GLU A 167 12.74 -17.16 7.36
C GLU A 167 11.26 -17.00 6.93
N PRO A 168 10.83 -17.70 5.86
CA PRO A 168 9.42 -17.81 5.53
C PRO A 168 8.60 -18.25 6.75
N THR A 169 7.53 -17.52 7.05
CA THR A 169 6.70 -17.80 8.23
C THR A 169 5.26 -17.98 7.81
N ASP A 170 4.69 -19.10 8.23
CA ASP A 170 3.28 -19.38 8.14
C ASP A 170 2.63 -19.04 9.49
N SER A 171 1.72 -18.07 9.50
CA SER A 171 0.99 -17.70 10.72
C SER A 171 -0.51 -17.92 10.56
N ILE A 172 -1.08 -18.56 11.56
CA ILE A 172 -2.52 -18.76 11.72
C ILE A 172 -2.92 -18.04 13.00
N THR A 173 -3.70 -16.98 12.87
CA THR A 173 -4.23 -16.21 13.99
C THR A 173 -5.73 -16.38 14.09
N PHE A 174 -6.19 -16.80 15.26
CA PHE A 174 -7.61 -16.85 15.62
C PHE A 174 -7.88 -15.84 16.73
N ARG A 175 -8.84 -14.95 16.51
CA ARG A 175 -9.20 -13.89 17.46
C ARG A 175 -10.70 -13.89 17.70
N VAL A 176 -11.07 -13.85 18.97
CA VAL A 176 -12.45 -13.68 19.44
C VAL A 176 -12.52 -12.41 20.27
N THR A 177 -13.34 -11.46 19.85
CA THR A 177 -13.57 -10.21 20.56
C THR A 177 -15.01 -10.15 21.02
N LEU A 178 -15.22 -10.08 22.34
CA LEU A 178 -16.51 -9.85 22.95
C LEU A 178 -16.70 -8.34 23.13
N LYS A 179 -17.69 -7.76 22.46
CA LYS A 179 -17.87 -6.29 22.40
C LYS A 179 -18.02 -5.64 23.78
N THR A 180 -18.49 -6.39 24.77
CA THR A 180 -18.70 -5.94 26.15
C THR A 180 -17.64 -6.40 27.15
N LEU A 181 -16.80 -7.38 26.79
CA LEU A 181 -15.90 -8.07 27.73
C LEU A 181 -14.42 -8.06 27.32
N GLY A 182 -14.08 -7.57 26.11
CA GLY A 182 -12.70 -7.48 25.63
C GLY A 182 -12.33 -8.57 24.61
N ALA A 183 -11.05 -8.64 24.23
CA ALA A 183 -10.55 -9.53 23.19
C ALA A 183 -9.68 -10.66 23.74
N VAL A 184 -9.89 -11.87 23.23
CA VAL A 184 -9.02 -13.04 23.39
C VAL A 184 -8.41 -13.37 22.03
N GLN A 185 -7.10 -13.48 21.96
CA GLN A 185 -6.37 -13.80 20.73
C GLN A 185 -5.44 -14.98 20.96
N THR A 186 -5.44 -15.94 20.02
CA THR A 186 -4.46 -17.02 19.95
C THR A 186 -3.83 -17.03 18.56
N GLY A 187 -2.55 -17.30 18.47
CA GLY A 187 -1.82 -17.37 17.20
C GLY A 187 -0.73 -18.41 17.27
N THR A 188 -0.57 -19.14 16.17
CA THR A 188 0.55 -20.05 15.95
C THR A 188 1.35 -19.54 14.77
N SER A 189 2.66 -19.43 14.94
CA SER A 189 3.63 -19.24 13.86
C SER A 189 4.39 -20.54 13.64
N LEU A 190 4.42 -21.00 12.40
CA LEU A 190 5.23 -22.11 11.93
C LEU A 190 6.36 -21.47 11.11
N GLY A 191 7.57 -21.47 11.65
CA GLY A 191 8.80 -21.25 10.87
C GLY A 191 9.29 -22.61 10.37
N GLU A 192 9.85 -22.64 9.17
CA GLU A 192 10.64 -23.79 8.68
C GLU A 192 12.07 -23.74 9.20
#